data_AF-A0A353IPA2-F1
#
_entry.id   AF-A0A353IPA2-F1
#
_cell.length_a   1.000
_cell.length_b   1.000
_cell.length_c   1.000
_cell.angle_alpha   90.00
_cell.angle_beta   90.00
_cell.angle_gamma   90.00
#
_symmetry.space_group_name_H-M   'P 1'
#
loop_
_entity.id
_entity.type
_entity.pdbx_description
1 polymer ?
#
loop_
_entity_poly.entity_id
_entity_poly.type
_entity_poly.pdbx_seq_one_letter_code
_entity_poly.pdbx_strand_id
1 'polypeptide(L)'
;GDYVVTEAGFGADLGAEKFFDIKCRKAGLKPDCVVIVATIRALKMHGGVAKDDLKKENLEALEKGFANLERHIEIVRKFNVPMVVAVNRFSLDTD
;
A
#
# COMPACT_ATOMS: atom_id res chain seq x y z
N GLY A 1 -17.55 -12.00 -15.15
CA GLY A 1 -16.37 -12.67 -14.58
C GLY A 1 -16.57 -12.81 -13.09
N ASP A 2 -15.81 -13.68 -12.45
CA ASP A 2 -16.04 -14.08 -11.05
C ASP A 2 -15.46 -13.09 -10.03
N TYR A 3 -14.51 -12.25 -10.46
CA TYR A 3 -13.87 -11.23 -9.65
C TYR A 3 -13.83 -9.89 -10.38
N VAL A 4 -13.98 -8.80 -9.63
CA VAL A 4 -13.79 -7.43 -10.11
C VAL A 4 -12.64 -6.81 -9.33
N VAL A 5 -11.56 -6.49 -10.02
CA VAL A 5 -10.44 -5.74 -9.44
C VAL A 5 -10.60 -4.28 -9.86
N THR A 6 -10.54 -3.38 -8.88
CA THR A 6 -10.60 -1.93 -9.10
C THR A 6 -9.61 -1.25 -8.17
N GLU A 7 -9.27 0.00 -8.48
CA GLU A 7 -8.29 0.79 -7.74
C GLU A 7 -8.85 2.15 -7.35
N ALA A 8 -8.20 2.77 -6.36
CA ALA A 8 -8.41 4.17 -5.99
C ALA A 8 -7.06 4.88 -6.10
N GLY A 9 -7.06 6.10 -6.63
CA GLY A 9 -5.84 6.89 -6.76
C GLY A 9 -5.30 7.37 -5.40
N PHE A 10 -3.99 7.64 -5.34
CA PHE A 10 -3.23 7.95 -4.11
C PHE A 10 -3.09 6.76 -3.14
N GLY A 11 -2.49 7.01 -1.97
CA GLY A 11 -2.36 6.00 -0.92
C GLY A 11 -3.69 5.68 -0.25
N ALA A 12 -3.67 4.69 0.66
CA ALA A 12 -4.88 4.27 1.38
C ALA A 12 -5.47 5.36 2.28
N ASP A 13 -4.65 6.34 2.66
CA ASP A 13 -5.01 7.54 3.43
C ASP A 13 -5.95 8.50 2.69
N LEU A 14 -5.98 8.49 1.36
CA LEU A 14 -6.86 9.34 0.58
C LEU A 14 -7.76 8.54 -0.35
N GLY A 15 -7.17 7.64 -1.13
CA GLY A 15 -7.88 6.84 -2.13
C GLY A 15 -8.83 5.85 -1.49
N ALA A 16 -8.30 5.01 -0.60
CA ALA A 16 -9.09 3.96 0.03
C ALA A 16 -10.16 4.55 0.96
N GLU A 17 -9.82 5.54 1.80
CA GLU A 17 -10.83 6.22 2.64
C GLU A 17 -12.00 6.76 1.80
N LYS A 18 -11.73 7.50 0.71
CA LYS A 18 -12.79 7.98 -0.18
C LYS A 18 -13.57 6.85 -0.86
N PHE A 19 -12.88 5.78 -1.24
CA PHE A 19 -13.54 4.62 -1.86
C PHE A 19 -14.52 3.95 -0.90
N PHE A 20 -14.13 3.71 0.34
CA PHE A 20 -15.00 3.12 1.36
C PHE A 20 -16.10 4.09 1.82
N ASP A 21 -15.74 5.31 2.22
CA ASP A 21 -16.68 6.24 2.86
C ASP A 21 -17.63 6.94 1.88
N ILE A 22 -17.24 7.08 0.60
CA ILE A 22 -18.04 7.78 -0.40
C ILE A 22 -18.60 6.81 -1.42
N LYS A 23 -17.73 6.12 -2.18
CA LYS A 23 -18.17 5.30 -3.32
C LYS A 23 -18.96 4.07 -2.85
N CYS A 24 -18.42 3.30 -1.91
CA CYS A 24 -19.08 2.09 -1.42
C CYS A 24 -20.41 2.41 -0.75
N ARG A 25 -20.43 3.42 0.14
CA ARG A 25 -21.67 3.88 0.79
C ARG A 25 -22.73 4.36 -0.22
N LYS A 26 -22.36 5.15 -1.23
CA LYS A 26 -23.33 5.67 -2.22
C LYS A 26 -23.80 4.62 -3.21
N ALA A 27 -22.95 3.67 -3.59
CA ALA A 27 -23.25 2.65 -4.59
C ALA A 27 -23.73 1.32 -4.00
N GLY A 28 -23.76 1.18 -2.67
CA GLY A 28 -24.11 -0.08 -2.00
C GLY A 28 -23.10 -1.20 -2.23
N LEU A 29 -21.83 -0.85 -2.48
CA LEU A 29 -20.77 -1.82 -2.72
C LEU A 29 -20.17 -2.29 -1.40
N LYS A 30 -19.79 -3.57 -1.34
CA LYS A 30 -19.10 -4.17 -0.20
C LYS A 30 -17.86 -4.90 -0.71
N PRO A 31 -16.66 -4.29 -0.60
CA PRO A 31 -15.43 -4.96 -1.02
C PRO A 31 -15.13 -6.20 -0.16
N ASP A 32 -14.73 -7.29 -0.80
CA ASP A 32 -14.42 -8.55 -0.11
C ASP A 32 -12.97 -8.63 0.37
N CYS A 33 -12.05 -7.90 -0.26
CA CYS A 33 -10.65 -7.80 0.16
C CYS A 33 -9.99 -6.51 -0.34
N VAL A 34 -8.83 -6.20 0.23
CA VAL A 34 -7.97 -5.08 -0.17
C VAL A 34 -6.56 -5.57 -0.45
N VAL A 35 -5.97 -5.08 -1.54
CA VAL A 35 -4.55 -5.28 -1.84
C VAL A 35 -3.82 -3.95 -1.63
N ILE A 36 -2.85 -3.92 -0.72
CA ILE A 36 -1.97 -2.76 -0.49
C ILE A 36 -0.68 -3.00 -1.27
N VAL A 37 -0.40 -2.16 -2.27
CA VAL A 37 0.79 -2.31 -3.11
C VAL A 37 1.97 -1.56 -2.49
N ALA A 38 3.13 -2.21 -2.39
CA ALA A 38 4.37 -1.63 -1.90
C ALA A 38 5.57 -2.03 -2.78
N THR A 39 6.67 -1.28 -2.67
CA THR A 39 7.97 -1.61 -3.30
C THR A 39 9.09 -1.35 -2.32
N ILE A 40 10.17 -2.13 -2.37
CA ILE A 40 11.35 -1.94 -1.50
C ILE A 40 11.93 -0.54 -1.66
N ARG A 41 11.96 -0.03 -2.90
CA ARG A 41 12.42 1.34 -3.20
C ARG A 41 11.56 2.42 -2.54
N ALA A 42 10.23 2.32 -2.62
CA ALA A 42 9.35 3.29 -1.99
C ALA A 42 9.50 3.28 -0.46
N LEU A 43 9.60 2.08 0.15
CA LEU A 43 9.83 1.97 1.58
C LEU A 43 11.17 2.62 1.97
N LYS A 44 12.28 2.34 1.25
CA LYS A 44 13.56 3.04 1.49
C LYS A 44 13.46 4.56 1.35
N MET A 45 12.65 5.08 0.42
CA MET A 45 12.40 6.53 0.31
C MET A 45 11.67 7.07 1.55
N HIS A 46 10.65 6.37 2.04
CA HIS A 46 9.97 6.74 3.29
C HIS A 46 10.88 6.63 4.52
N GLY A 47 11.93 5.80 4.45
CA GLY A 47 13.00 5.75 5.44
C GLY A 47 14.09 6.81 5.31
N GLY A 48 13.97 7.73 4.34
CA GLY A 48 14.87 8.89 4.16
C GLY A 48 15.92 8.75 3.06
N VAL A 49 15.90 7.69 2.25
CA VAL A 49 16.85 7.52 1.15
C VAL A 49 16.42 8.37 -0.05
N ALA A 50 17.35 9.19 -0.56
CA ALA A 50 17.12 9.99 -1.75
C ALA A 50 16.90 9.10 -2.98
N LYS A 51 16.12 9.60 -3.95
CA LYS A 51 15.70 8.84 -5.14
C LYS A 51 16.87 8.22 -5.92
N ASP A 52 18.00 8.93 -5.97
CA ASP A 52 19.18 8.53 -6.72
C ASP A 52 19.99 7.42 -6.03
N ASP A 53 19.81 7.23 -4.71
CA ASP A 53 20.53 6.25 -3.89
C ASP A 53 19.75 4.94 -3.67
N LEU A 54 18.54 4.81 -4.22
CA LEU A 54 17.66 3.64 -4.02
C LEU A 54 18.17 2.33 -4.63
N LYS A 55 19.24 2.37 -5.44
CA LYS A 55 19.82 1.20 -6.09
C LYS A 55 20.63 0.32 -5.14
N LYS A 56 21.05 0.87 -4.00
CA LYS A 56 21.83 0.13 -2.99
C LYS A 56 20.89 -0.55 -2.00
N GLU A 57 21.31 -1.71 -1.50
CA GLU A 57 20.67 -2.34 -0.36
C GLU A 57 20.79 -1.41 0.86
N ASN A 58 19.70 -1.29 1.62
CA ASN A 58 19.67 -0.54 2.87
C ASN A 58 18.50 -1.04 3.73
N LEU A 59 18.79 -1.99 4.61
CA LEU A 59 17.79 -2.61 5.48
C LEU A 59 17.30 -1.64 6.57
N GLU A 60 18.17 -0.76 7.07
CA GLU A 60 17.81 0.22 8.10
C GLU A 60 16.77 1.23 7.57
N ALA A 61 16.96 1.74 6.35
CA ALA A 61 16.00 2.62 5.73
C ALA A 61 14.70 1.87 5.35
N LEU A 62 14.79 0.60 4.95
CA LEU A 62 13.61 -0.22 4.71
C LEU A 62 12.76 -0.37 5.97
N GLU A 63 13.39 -0.68 7.11
CA GLU A 63 12.74 -0.80 8.41
C GLU A 63 12.11 0.53 8.85
N LYS A 64 12.84 1.65 8.77
CA LYS A 64 12.30 2.99 9.08
C LYS A 64 11.12 3.36 8.19
N GLY A 65 11.20 3.03 6.90
CA GLY A 65 10.14 3.29 5.93
C GLY A 65 8.91 2.41 6.09
N PHE A 66 9.03 1.27 6.78
CA PHE A 66 7.93 0.35 7.03
C PHE A 66 6.79 0.99 7.82
N ALA A 67 7.09 2.00 8.66
CA ALA A 67 6.09 2.79 9.38
C ALA A 67 5.02 3.40 8.44
N ASN A 68 5.38 3.74 7.19
CA ASN A 68 4.41 4.21 6.20
C ASN A 68 3.42 3.11 5.78
N LEU A 69 3.93 1.90 5.52
CA LEU A 69 3.09 0.75 5.16
C LEU A 69 2.22 0.31 6.35
N GLU A 70 2.78 0.30 7.56
CA GLU A 70 2.05 0.02 8.79
C GLU A 70 0.85 0.96 8.96
N ARG A 71 1.07 2.27 8.77
CA ARG A 71 -0.01 3.26 8.81
C ARG A 71 -1.13 2.97 7.81
N HIS A 72 -0.81 2.56 6.58
CA HIS A 72 -1.81 2.19 5.58
C HIS A 72 -2.56 0.91 5.97
N ILE A 73 -1.87 -0.09 6.55
CA ILE A 73 -2.50 -1.31 7.09
C ILE A 73 -3.50 -0.94 8.18
N GLU A 74 -3.14 -0.06 9.11
CA GLU A 74 -4.05 0.41 10.18
C GLU A 74 -5.29 1.10 9.62
N ILE A 75 -5.13 1.94 8.59
CA ILE A 75 -6.26 2.61 7.92
C ILE A 75 -7.21 1.56 7.35
N VAL A 76 -6.69 0.60 6.58
CA VAL A 76 -7.51 -0.45 5.96
C VAL A 76 -8.18 -1.33 7.03
N ARG A 77 -7.52 -1.59 8.16
CA ARG A 77 -8.07 -2.39 9.27
C ARG A 77 -9.36 -1.79 9.84
N LYS A 78 -9.51 -0.47 9.81
CA LYS A 78 -10.74 0.21 10.29
C LYS A 78 -11.97 -0.15 9.47
N PHE A 79 -11.81 -0.55 8.21
CA PHE A 79 -12.92 -0.93 7.34
C PHE A 79 -13.32 -2.40 7.48
N ASN A 80 -12.64 -3.16 8.34
CA ASN A 80 -12.98 -4.55 8.69
C ASN A 80 -13.10 -5.48 7.47
N VAL A 81 -12.17 -5.34 6.53
CA VAL A 81 -12.03 -6.19 5.35
C VAL A 81 -10.69 -6.93 5.37
N PRO A 82 -10.62 -8.19 4.91
CA PRO A 82 -9.37 -8.90 4.70
C PRO A 82 -8.41 -8.09 3.81
N MET A 83 -7.12 -8.11 4.14
CA MET A 83 -6.12 -7.41 3.33
C MET A 83 -4.87 -8.25 3.12
N VAL A 84 -4.20 -7.99 2.00
CA VAL A 84 -2.89 -8.54 1.66
C VAL A 84 -1.97 -7.42 1.17
N VAL A 85 -0.69 -7.51 1.50
CA VAL A 85 0.33 -6.63 0.93
C VAL A 85 0.94 -7.29 -0.30
N ALA A 86 0.87 -6.63 -1.44
CA ALA A 86 1.56 -7.04 -2.66
C ALA A 86 2.87 -6.24 -2.79
N VAL A 87 4.00 -6.92 -2.64
CA VAL A 87 5.32 -6.31 -2.83
C VAL A 87 5.75 -6.50 -4.29
N ASN A 88 5.73 -5.42 -5.06
CA ASN A 88 6.19 -5.44 -6.44
C ASN A 88 7.72 -5.47 -6.46
N ARG A 89 8.28 -6.61 -6.87
CA ARG A 89 9.72 -6.87 -6.93
C ARG A 89 10.37 -6.19 -8.13
N PHE A 90 11.53 -5.58 -7.90
CA PHE A 90 12.42 -5.02 -8.92
C PHE A 90 13.74 -5.80 -8.98
N SER A 91 14.49 -5.62 -10.08
CA SER A 91 15.74 -6.36 -10.35
C SER A 91 16.89 -6.09 -9.37
N LEU A 92 16.83 -5.00 -8.62
CA LEU A 92 17.82 -4.62 -7.60
C LEU A 92 17.36 -4.93 -6.17
N ASP A 93 16.18 -5.53 -6.03
CA ASP A 93 15.69 -5.96 -4.72
C ASP A 93 16.36 -7.31 -4.38
N THR A 94 17.04 -7.33 -3.25
CA THR A 94 17.70 -8.53 -2.69
C THR A 94 16.66 -9.48 -2.08
N ASP A 95 17.05 -10.76 -1.96
CA ASP A 95 16.20 -11.83 -1.39
C ASP A 95 16.14 -11.77 0.14
#